data_AF-A0A023GKT3-F1
#
_entry.id   AF-A0A023GKT3-F1
#
_cell.length_a   1.000
_cell.length_b   1.000
_cell.length_c   1.000
_cell.angle_alpha   90.00
_cell.angle_beta   90.00
_cell.angle_gamma   90.00
#
_symmetry.space_group_name_H-M   'P 1'
#
loop_
_entity.id
_entity.type
_entity.pdbx_description
1 polymer ?
#
loop_
_entity_poly.entity_id
_entity_poly.type
_entity_poly.pdbx_seq_one_letter_code
_entity_poly.pdbx_strand_id
1 'polypeptide(L)'
;LYSGTRAADRRGTTMIIDCVLDTSCSPLEAYEKWKSWADEKVCCDYGLQLAVTSIDPKTKEELETLVRDKGINTFRAYLSMDSLMLSDLQMMHLLEVSKHLGCLTTVHAEHGGIIAENQKRILGLGVTGPEGVVYSQPEEVEAEATLRAIVMANQVATPLLVSPVMSKSAAQMIVDKRNDGCVVFGQPTAASLGTDGSHYFNKCWSHAANHVTSPPLNPDPTTPGRLMDLLGCGDLHVTGSQHCTYTTAQRAAGSNDFTKIPHGVNGVEERMLVVWEKGVMTGKMDACRFVAVTSTNAAKLFNIYPKKGRIQAGSDADIVIWDPKKLTTISKKSHCSTADFNIFEGMQIRGGPQYVLSGGHVVMDDGQLKVSQGSGRFVALPPFSPHTFSALFERERASDRLKVDRDGYEGPVGDMLNGGDASTPYKNQTTPLRSHDSPHSPSEFHTRGPTRSGGRNLQDSSFSLSGAQIDDSQGTRSGIRVHNPPGGRSSGIW
;
A
#
# COMPACT_ATOMS: atom_id res chain seq x y z
N LEU A 1 2.83 0.60 -24.33
CA LEU A 1 2.87 -0.88 -24.28
C LEU A 1 4.05 -1.46 -25.06
N TYR A 2 4.18 -1.26 -26.38
CA TYR A 2 5.34 -1.78 -27.13
C TYR A 2 6.70 -1.27 -26.61
N SER A 3 6.91 0.05 -26.55
CA SER A 3 8.16 0.62 -26.04
C SER A 3 8.46 0.18 -24.59
N GLY A 4 7.44 0.12 -23.74
CA GLY A 4 7.57 -0.32 -22.35
C GLY A 4 7.97 -1.79 -22.19
N THR A 5 7.32 -2.71 -22.89
CA THR A 5 7.67 -4.15 -22.84
C THR A 5 9.01 -4.44 -23.52
N ARG A 6 9.32 -3.73 -24.62
CA ARG A 6 10.65 -3.73 -25.23
C ARG A 6 11.75 -3.31 -24.24
N ALA A 7 11.49 -2.29 -23.44
CA ALA A 7 12.40 -1.81 -22.40
C ALA A 7 12.51 -2.80 -21.22
N ALA A 8 11.42 -3.50 -20.88
CA ALA A 8 11.40 -4.57 -19.90
C ALA A 8 12.29 -5.76 -20.32
N ASP A 9 12.09 -6.29 -21.53
CA ASP A 9 12.84 -7.43 -22.08
C ASP A 9 14.33 -7.12 -22.18
N ARG A 10 14.69 -5.89 -22.59
CA ARG A 10 16.09 -5.46 -22.72
C ARG A 10 16.88 -5.66 -21.44
N ARG A 11 16.25 -5.54 -20.27
CA ARG A 11 16.93 -5.60 -18.97
C ARG A 11 16.41 -6.70 -18.05
N GLY A 12 15.78 -7.72 -18.61
CA GLY A 12 15.48 -8.97 -17.90
C GLY A 12 14.13 -9.02 -17.19
N THR A 13 13.23 -8.06 -17.42
CA THR A 13 11.85 -8.16 -16.96
C THR A 13 10.99 -8.77 -18.07
N THR A 14 10.60 -10.03 -17.89
CA THR A 14 9.88 -10.85 -18.90
C THR A 14 8.36 -10.87 -18.71
N MET A 15 7.85 -10.22 -17.66
CA MET A 15 6.42 -10.04 -17.45
C MET A 15 6.12 -8.71 -16.78
N ILE A 16 5.06 -8.03 -17.22
CA ILE A 16 4.52 -6.83 -16.58
C ILE A 16 3.09 -7.05 -16.08
N ILE A 17 2.68 -6.35 -15.03
CA ILE A 17 1.26 -6.24 -14.64
C ILE A 17 0.89 -4.76 -14.73
N ASP A 18 0.13 -4.42 -15.77
CA ASP A 18 -0.26 -3.04 -16.06
C ASP A 18 -1.56 -2.67 -15.31
N CYS A 19 -1.79 -1.38 -15.09
CA CYS A 19 -2.98 -0.90 -14.40
C CYS A 19 -3.96 -0.32 -15.42
N VAL A 20 -5.11 -0.99 -15.56
CA VAL A 20 -6.24 -0.47 -16.34
C VAL A 20 -6.84 0.70 -15.58
N LEU A 21 -6.88 1.88 -16.21
CA LEU A 21 -7.41 3.09 -15.61
C LEU A 21 -8.08 3.98 -16.67
N ASP A 22 -9.40 3.91 -16.77
CA ASP A 22 -10.21 4.83 -17.57
C ASP A 22 -11.44 5.23 -16.78
N THR A 23 -11.53 6.49 -16.36
CA THR A 23 -12.67 6.99 -15.59
C THR A 23 -13.85 7.41 -16.47
N SER A 24 -13.72 7.32 -17.80
CA SER A 24 -14.76 7.72 -18.75
C SER A 24 -15.72 6.59 -19.14
N CYS A 25 -15.43 5.36 -18.77
CA CYS A 25 -16.19 4.17 -19.13
C CYS A 25 -16.31 3.17 -17.97
N SER A 26 -17.04 2.09 -18.19
CA SER A 26 -17.20 1.05 -17.16
C SER A 26 -15.90 0.26 -16.95
N PRO A 27 -15.66 -0.34 -15.77
CA PRO A 27 -14.49 -1.18 -15.54
C PRO A 27 -14.32 -2.31 -16.57
N LEU A 28 -15.41 -2.94 -17.01
CA LEU A 28 -15.37 -3.97 -18.05
C LEU A 28 -14.97 -3.41 -19.41
N GLU A 29 -15.52 -2.26 -19.81
CA GLU A 29 -15.16 -1.58 -21.06
C GLU A 29 -13.70 -1.11 -21.05
N ALA A 30 -13.24 -0.57 -19.93
CA ALA A 30 -11.85 -0.16 -19.72
C ALA A 30 -10.90 -1.34 -19.89
N TYR A 31 -11.23 -2.51 -19.33
CA TYR A 31 -10.46 -3.74 -19.48
C TYR A 31 -10.35 -4.15 -20.95
N GLU A 32 -11.47 -4.24 -21.69
CA GLU A 32 -11.45 -4.68 -23.08
C GLU A 32 -10.63 -3.71 -23.96
N LYS A 33 -10.78 -2.41 -23.72
CA LYS A 33 -9.99 -1.37 -24.37
C LYS A 33 -8.49 -1.56 -24.10
N TRP A 34 -8.09 -1.75 -22.84
CA TRP A 34 -6.69 -1.96 -22.47
C TRP A 34 -6.12 -3.23 -23.09
N LYS A 35 -6.88 -4.33 -23.03
CA LYS A 35 -6.49 -5.62 -23.59
C LYS A 35 -6.26 -5.53 -25.10
N SER A 36 -7.16 -4.85 -25.82
CA SER A 36 -7.03 -4.63 -27.27
C SER A 36 -5.74 -3.87 -27.63
N TRP A 37 -5.35 -2.87 -26.83
CA TRP A 37 -4.10 -2.15 -27.03
C TRP A 37 -2.86 -2.97 -26.71
N ALA A 38 -2.97 -3.88 -25.73
CA ALA A 38 -1.86 -4.69 -25.26
C ALA A 38 -1.55 -5.84 -26.21
N ASP A 39 -2.55 -6.65 -26.58
CA ASP A 39 -2.39 -7.87 -27.36
C ASP A 39 -1.61 -7.64 -28.67
N GLU A 40 -1.83 -6.51 -29.34
CA GLU A 40 -1.14 -6.19 -30.60
C GLU A 40 0.30 -5.67 -30.41
N LYS A 41 0.68 -5.25 -29.19
CA LYS A 41 1.87 -4.43 -28.96
C LYS A 41 2.90 -5.04 -28.03
N VAL A 42 2.52 -5.90 -27.10
CA VAL A 42 3.42 -6.40 -26.06
C VAL A 42 4.50 -7.33 -26.62
N CYS A 43 5.74 -7.17 -26.15
CA CYS A 43 6.86 -8.06 -26.50
C CYS A 43 7.00 -9.24 -25.54
N CYS A 44 6.52 -9.07 -24.30
CA CYS A 44 6.59 -10.05 -23.23
C CYS A 44 5.22 -10.28 -22.59
N ASP A 45 5.09 -11.37 -21.85
CA ASP A 45 3.83 -11.74 -21.22
C ASP A 45 3.33 -10.62 -20.27
N TYR A 46 2.02 -10.47 -20.12
CA TYR A 46 1.47 -9.41 -19.28
C TYR A 46 0.21 -9.86 -18.52
N GLY A 47 0.01 -9.28 -17.34
CA GLY A 47 -1.25 -9.34 -16.61
C GLY A 47 -1.85 -7.94 -16.47
N LEU A 48 -3.08 -7.87 -15.94
CA LEU A 48 -3.77 -6.61 -15.69
C LEU A 48 -4.30 -6.58 -14.26
N GLN A 49 -4.18 -5.41 -13.62
CA GLN A 49 -4.94 -5.04 -12.44
C GLN A 49 -5.87 -3.88 -12.81
N LEU A 50 -6.99 -3.74 -12.10
CA LEU A 50 -8.01 -2.75 -12.44
C LEU A 50 -8.10 -1.66 -11.38
N ALA A 51 -7.93 -0.40 -11.78
CA ALA A 51 -8.22 0.73 -10.90
C ALA A 51 -9.74 0.84 -10.66
N VAL A 52 -10.13 0.99 -9.40
CA VAL A 52 -11.54 1.13 -9.01
C VAL A 52 -11.73 2.49 -8.34
N THR A 53 -12.52 3.34 -8.98
CA THR A 53 -12.73 4.74 -8.59
C THR A 53 -14.10 5.02 -7.96
N SER A 54 -15.00 4.03 -8.00
CA SER A 54 -16.29 4.04 -7.29
C SER A 54 -16.78 2.61 -7.06
N ILE A 55 -17.64 2.41 -6.06
CA ILE A 55 -18.30 1.13 -5.79
C ILE A 55 -19.81 1.34 -5.70
N ASP A 56 -20.52 0.71 -6.61
CA ASP A 56 -21.98 0.62 -6.67
C ASP A 56 -22.37 -0.82 -7.13
N PRO A 57 -23.66 -1.20 -7.07
CA PRO A 57 -24.08 -2.56 -7.42
C PRO A 57 -23.70 -3.01 -8.84
N LYS A 58 -23.74 -2.11 -9.82
CA LYS A 58 -23.37 -2.42 -11.22
C LYS A 58 -21.86 -2.63 -11.31
N THR A 59 -21.09 -1.72 -10.73
CA THR A 59 -19.63 -1.85 -10.67
C THR A 59 -19.24 -3.19 -10.04
N LYS A 60 -19.88 -3.59 -8.94
CA LYS A 60 -19.63 -4.89 -8.30
C LYS A 60 -19.86 -6.08 -9.23
N GLU A 61 -20.95 -6.10 -10.00
CA GLU A 61 -21.23 -7.17 -10.98
C GLU A 61 -20.17 -7.24 -12.09
N GLU A 62 -19.68 -6.08 -12.55
CA GLU A 62 -18.59 -6.03 -13.52
C GLU A 62 -17.27 -6.56 -12.93
N LEU A 63 -16.96 -6.21 -11.67
CA LEU A 63 -15.80 -6.77 -10.97
C LEU A 63 -15.91 -8.30 -10.83
N GLU A 64 -17.08 -8.83 -10.49
CA GLU A 64 -17.34 -10.28 -10.44
C GLU A 64 -17.08 -10.95 -11.79
N THR A 65 -17.55 -10.34 -12.88
CA THR A 65 -17.34 -10.82 -14.25
C THR A 65 -15.88 -10.79 -14.66
N LEU A 66 -15.15 -9.72 -14.31
CA LEU A 66 -13.72 -9.61 -14.59
C LEU A 66 -12.90 -10.69 -13.88
N VAL A 67 -13.25 -11.01 -12.63
CA VAL A 67 -12.57 -12.05 -11.87
C VAL A 67 -12.87 -13.43 -12.42
N ARG A 68 -14.16 -13.73 -12.63
CA ARG A 68 -14.63 -15.05 -13.05
C ARG A 68 -14.21 -15.38 -14.48
N ASP A 69 -14.37 -14.43 -15.40
CA ASP A 69 -14.31 -14.71 -16.84
C ASP A 69 -13.08 -14.12 -17.54
N LYS A 70 -12.42 -13.12 -16.93
CA LYS A 70 -11.31 -12.37 -17.56
C LYS A 70 -9.95 -12.54 -16.88
N GLY A 71 -9.88 -13.28 -15.78
CA GLY A 71 -8.61 -13.62 -15.12
C GLY A 71 -7.96 -12.41 -14.44
N ILE A 72 -8.77 -11.54 -13.84
CA ILE A 72 -8.31 -10.46 -12.96
C ILE A 72 -8.38 -10.96 -11.50
N ASN A 73 -7.33 -10.75 -10.71
CA ASN A 73 -7.37 -11.02 -9.27
C ASN A 73 -6.87 -9.85 -8.41
N THR A 74 -6.74 -8.66 -9.01
CA THR A 74 -6.18 -7.50 -8.32
C THR A 74 -6.95 -6.25 -8.66
N PHE A 75 -7.37 -5.53 -7.63
CA PHE A 75 -8.01 -4.21 -7.74
C PHE A 75 -7.13 -3.14 -7.11
N ARG A 76 -6.96 -2.01 -7.81
CA ARG A 76 -6.16 -0.87 -7.35
C ARG A 76 -7.06 0.24 -6.82
N ALA A 77 -6.86 0.59 -5.55
CA ALA A 77 -7.50 1.71 -4.88
C ALA A 77 -6.57 2.92 -4.83
N TYR A 78 -7.15 4.12 -4.87
CA TYR A 78 -6.45 5.38 -4.65
C TYR A 78 -7.08 6.10 -3.46
N LEU A 79 -6.26 6.57 -2.51
CA LEU A 79 -6.69 7.40 -1.37
C LEU A 79 -6.35 8.89 -1.57
N SER A 80 -5.83 9.23 -2.74
CA SER A 80 -5.52 10.57 -3.22
C SER A 80 -5.91 10.70 -4.70
N MET A 81 -5.69 11.88 -5.27
CA MET A 81 -6.05 12.28 -6.64
C MET A 81 -7.56 12.41 -6.84
N ASP A 82 -8.06 13.64 -6.98
CA ASP A 82 -9.49 13.97 -6.90
C ASP A 82 -10.41 13.10 -7.77
N SER A 83 -10.02 12.73 -8.99
CA SER A 83 -10.83 11.90 -9.89
C SER A 83 -10.77 10.39 -9.62
N LEU A 84 -9.84 9.95 -8.77
CA LEU A 84 -9.58 8.53 -8.48
C LEU A 84 -9.85 8.16 -7.02
N MET A 85 -9.86 9.15 -6.13
CA MET A 85 -9.87 8.98 -4.68
C MET A 85 -11.16 8.32 -4.20
N LEU A 86 -11.02 7.17 -3.56
CA LEU A 86 -12.10 6.53 -2.81
C LEU A 86 -12.24 7.18 -1.43
N SER A 87 -13.48 7.39 -1.01
CA SER A 87 -13.78 7.60 0.41
C SER A 87 -13.46 6.35 1.23
N ASP A 88 -13.27 6.50 2.54
CA ASP A 88 -13.04 5.36 3.44
C ASP A 88 -14.16 4.30 3.35
N LEU A 89 -15.41 4.73 3.18
CA LEU A 89 -16.54 3.82 3.01
C LEU A 89 -16.47 3.03 1.69
N GLN A 90 -16.14 3.70 0.58
CA GLN A 90 -15.96 3.01 -0.70
C GLN A 90 -14.75 2.08 -0.68
N MET A 91 -13.66 2.45 0.00
CA MET A 91 -12.50 1.60 0.20
C MET A 91 -12.87 0.34 1.01
N MET A 92 -13.63 0.49 2.09
CA MET A 92 -14.16 -0.65 2.86
C MET A 92 -15.02 -1.58 2.00
N HIS A 93 -15.95 -1.04 1.21
CA HIS A 93 -16.77 -1.86 0.30
C HIS A 93 -15.92 -2.56 -0.78
N LEU A 94 -14.90 -1.89 -1.33
CA LEU A 94 -13.96 -2.51 -2.27
C LEU A 94 -13.18 -3.66 -1.60
N LEU A 95 -12.73 -3.47 -0.36
CA LEU A 95 -12.03 -4.52 0.40
C LEU A 95 -12.94 -5.73 0.65
N GLU A 96 -14.22 -5.51 0.95
CA GLU A 96 -15.22 -6.57 1.13
C GLU A 96 -15.46 -7.34 -0.18
N VAL A 97 -15.62 -6.63 -1.30
CA VAL A 97 -15.73 -7.24 -2.62
C VAL A 97 -14.45 -8.02 -2.96
N SER A 98 -13.28 -7.43 -2.73
CA SER A 98 -11.99 -8.08 -2.99
C SER A 98 -11.85 -9.38 -2.20
N LYS A 99 -12.24 -9.37 -0.93
CA LYS A 99 -12.26 -10.56 -0.08
C LYS A 99 -13.19 -11.64 -0.64
N HIS A 100 -14.43 -11.28 -0.96
CA HIS A 100 -15.43 -12.22 -1.47
C HIS A 100 -14.97 -12.88 -2.78
N LEU A 101 -14.28 -12.12 -3.64
CA LEU A 101 -13.78 -12.58 -4.92
C LEU A 101 -12.37 -13.16 -4.87
N GLY A 102 -11.73 -13.23 -3.70
CA GLY A 102 -10.36 -13.74 -3.58
C GLY A 102 -9.31 -12.87 -4.28
N CYS A 103 -9.56 -11.57 -4.40
CA CYS A 103 -8.69 -10.62 -5.07
C CYS A 103 -7.79 -9.87 -4.07
N LEU A 104 -6.54 -9.62 -4.46
CA LEU A 104 -5.63 -8.74 -3.73
C LEU A 104 -5.99 -7.28 -4.00
N THR A 105 -6.12 -6.46 -2.96
CA THR A 105 -6.24 -5.01 -3.14
C THR A 105 -4.86 -4.37 -3.12
N THR A 106 -4.50 -3.62 -4.17
CA THR A 106 -3.36 -2.70 -4.17
C THR A 106 -3.83 -1.30 -3.81
N VAL A 107 -3.05 -0.54 -3.03
CA VAL A 107 -3.44 0.82 -2.61
C VAL A 107 -2.34 1.83 -2.86
N HIS A 108 -2.71 2.92 -3.54
CA HIS A 108 -1.95 4.16 -3.57
C HIS A 108 -2.30 4.98 -2.32
N ALA A 109 -1.43 4.91 -1.32
CA ALA A 109 -1.72 5.37 0.03
C ALA A 109 -1.11 6.76 0.31
N GLU A 110 -1.82 7.82 -0.06
CA GLU A 110 -1.55 9.19 0.40
C GLU A 110 -2.87 9.83 0.83
N HIS A 111 -2.86 10.76 1.79
CA HIS A 111 -4.09 11.44 2.21
C HIS A 111 -4.46 12.59 1.25
N GLY A 112 -5.38 12.35 0.30
CA GLY A 112 -5.78 13.33 -0.72
C GLY A 112 -6.23 14.70 -0.18
N GLY A 113 -7.05 14.73 0.87
CA GLY A 113 -7.49 15.99 1.48
C GLY A 113 -6.36 16.86 2.05
N ILE A 114 -5.37 16.24 2.72
CA ILE A 114 -4.19 16.98 3.23
C ILE A 114 -3.35 17.50 2.06
N ILE A 115 -3.15 16.69 1.02
CA ILE A 115 -2.40 17.10 -0.17
C ILE A 115 -3.05 18.32 -0.81
N ALA A 116 -4.36 18.29 -1.04
CA ALA A 116 -5.08 19.39 -1.69
C ALA A 116 -4.96 20.71 -0.91
N GLU A 117 -5.09 20.67 0.42
CA GLU A 117 -4.91 21.85 1.26
C GLU A 117 -3.47 22.34 1.34
N ASN A 118 -2.50 21.42 1.39
CA ASN A 118 -1.09 21.80 1.35
C ASN A 118 -0.71 22.39 -0.01
N GLN A 119 -1.20 21.85 -1.13
CA GLN A 119 -0.95 22.42 -2.46
C GLN A 119 -1.42 23.87 -2.55
N LYS A 120 -2.64 24.17 -2.08
CA LYS A 120 -3.15 25.55 -1.99
C LYS A 120 -2.25 26.43 -1.12
N ARG A 121 -1.82 25.94 0.05
CA ARG A 121 -0.95 26.68 0.98
C ARG A 121 0.41 27.00 0.35
N ILE A 122 1.06 26.00 -0.25
CA ILE A 122 2.39 26.11 -0.85
C ILE A 122 2.37 27.05 -2.07
N LEU A 123 1.35 26.94 -2.93
CA LEU A 123 1.13 27.90 -4.02
C LEU A 123 0.87 29.33 -3.50
N GLY A 124 0.10 29.46 -2.41
CA GLY A 124 -0.16 30.75 -1.75
C GLY A 124 1.11 31.42 -1.17
N LEU A 125 2.15 30.64 -0.87
CA LEU A 125 3.47 31.14 -0.47
C LEU A 125 4.36 31.53 -1.67
N GLY A 126 3.86 31.41 -2.91
CA GLY A 126 4.60 31.70 -4.13
C GLY A 126 5.55 30.58 -4.57
N VAL A 127 5.48 29.40 -3.95
CA VAL A 127 6.29 28.23 -4.35
C VAL A 127 5.57 27.51 -5.49
N THR A 128 6.08 27.67 -6.70
CA THR A 128 5.48 27.12 -7.92
C THR A 128 6.34 26.07 -8.61
N GLY A 129 7.60 25.89 -8.18
CA GLY A 129 8.54 24.91 -8.73
C GLY A 129 8.30 23.48 -8.24
N PRO A 130 8.97 22.47 -8.83
CA PRO A 130 8.79 21.05 -8.51
C PRO A 130 8.99 20.68 -7.03
N GLU A 131 9.79 21.45 -6.28
CA GLU A 131 9.95 21.33 -4.83
C GLU A 131 8.63 21.45 -4.06
N GLY A 132 7.64 22.15 -4.63
CA GLY A 132 6.30 22.24 -4.07
C GLY A 132 5.59 20.89 -3.96
N VAL A 133 5.95 19.90 -4.79
CA VAL A 133 5.40 18.52 -4.68
C VAL A 133 5.82 17.91 -3.34
N VAL A 134 7.10 18.00 -2.98
CA VAL A 134 7.62 17.48 -1.69
C VAL A 134 6.98 18.20 -0.51
N TYR A 135 6.87 19.53 -0.58
CA TYR A 135 6.28 20.31 0.50
C TYR A 135 4.78 20.07 0.67
N SER A 136 4.08 19.74 -0.41
CA SER A 136 2.65 19.44 -0.34
C SER A 136 2.34 18.01 0.08
N GLN A 137 3.29 17.09 -0.10
CA GLN A 137 3.16 15.65 0.13
C GLN A 137 4.30 15.14 1.04
N PRO A 138 4.46 15.66 2.27
CA PRO A 138 5.50 15.17 3.18
C PRO A 138 5.21 13.72 3.60
N GLU A 139 6.24 12.99 4.07
CA GLU A 139 6.13 11.54 4.23
C GLU A 139 5.08 11.09 5.27
N GLU A 140 4.67 11.96 6.19
CA GLU A 140 3.60 11.64 7.14
C GLU A 140 2.24 11.45 6.43
N VAL A 141 2.04 12.08 5.27
CA VAL A 141 0.83 11.94 4.44
C VAL A 141 0.73 10.54 3.84
N GLU A 142 1.86 9.95 3.43
CA GLU A 142 1.92 8.56 2.97
C GLU A 142 1.74 7.59 4.14
N ALA A 143 2.38 7.87 5.29
CA ALA A 143 2.30 7.01 6.48
C ALA A 143 0.89 6.93 7.07
N GLU A 144 0.19 8.06 7.20
CA GLU A 144 -1.19 8.11 7.68
C GLU A 144 -2.09 7.22 6.81
N ALA A 145 -2.07 7.45 5.50
CA ALA A 145 -2.94 6.74 4.58
C ALA A 145 -2.58 5.25 4.49
N THR A 146 -1.29 4.92 4.63
CA THR A 146 -0.83 3.54 4.73
C THR A 146 -1.42 2.85 5.96
N LEU A 147 -1.31 3.47 7.14
CA LEU A 147 -1.88 2.92 8.37
C LEU A 147 -3.41 2.78 8.26
N ARG A 148 -4.10 3.83 7.79
CA ARG A 148 -5.56 3.83 7.60
C ARG A 148 -6.01 2.71 6.67
N ALA A 149 -5.35 2.52 5.53
CA ALA A 149 -5.64 1.44 4.59
C ALA A 149 -5.45 0.05 5.23
N ILE A 150 -4.36 -0.15 5.99
CA ILE A 150 -4.09 -1.41 6.68
C ILE A 150 -5.15 -1.70 7.75
N VAL A 151 -5.55 -0.68 8.52
CA VAL A 151 -6.61 -0.81 9.53
C VAL A 151 -7.93 -1.24 8.87
N MET A 152 -8.33 -0.59 7.77
CA MET A 152 -9.53 -0.97 7.01
C MET A 152 -9.45 -2.41 6.48
N ALA A 153 -8.35 -2.79 5.84
CA ALA A 153 -8.15 -4.15 5.34
C ALA A 153 -8.20 -5.20 6.47
N ASN A 154 -7.67 -4.88 7.65
CA ASN A 154 -7.72 -5.75 8.81
C ASN A 154 -9.13 -5.85 9.42
N GLN A 155 -9.95 -4.79 9.40
CA GLN A 155 -11.36 -4.87 9.82
C GLN A 155 -12.17 -5.82 8.93
N VAL A 156 -11.88 -5.82 7.63
CA VAL A 156 -12.52 -6.71 6.63
C VAL A 156 -11.91 -8.12 6.65
N ALA A 157 -10.72 -8.30 7.22
CA ALA A 157 -9.92 -9.53 7.18
C ALA A 157 -9.54 -9.95 5.75
N THR A 158 -8.96 -9.02 4.99
CA THR A 158 -8.51 -9.22 3.59
C THR A 158 -7.04 -8.81 3.42
N PRO A 159 -6.26 -9.38 2.48
CA PRO A 159 -4.87 -9.00 2.30
C PRO A 159 -4.76 -7.66 1.56
N LEU A 160 -3.72 -6.89 1.88
CA LEU A 160 -3.46 -5.58 1.26
C LEU A 160 -2.02 -5.49 0.75
N LEU A 161 -1.83 -4.92 -0.44
CA LEU A 161 -0.53 -4.54 -0.98
C LEU A 161 -0.40 -3.02 -1.10
N VAL A 162 0.43 -2.41 -0.27
CA VAL A 162 0.73 -0.97 -0.33
C VAL A 162 1.71 -0.74 -1.48
N SER A 163 1.30 0.07 -2.47
CA SER A 163 2.05 0.26 -3.70
C SER A 163 1.76 1.60 -4.38
N PRO A 164 2.77 2.47 -4.58
CA PRO A 164 4.17 2.30 -4.19
C PRO A 164 4.46 2.68 -2.72
N VAL A 165 5.56 2.14 -2.17
CA VAL A 165 6.17 2.59 -0.89
C VAL A 165 7.38 3.47 -1.20
N MET A 166 7.30 4.75 -0.83
CA MET A 166 8.28 5.79 -1.18
C MET A 166 9.03 6.36 0.04
N SER A 167 8.52 6.15 1.25
CA SER A 167 9.08 6.69 2.49
C SER A 167 9.38 5.66 3.58
N LYS A 168 10.21 6.06 4.54
CA LYS A 168 10.54 5.22 5.71
C LYS A 168 9.35 5.11 6.66
N SER A 169 8.62 6.21 6.85
CA SER A 169 7.45 6.25 7.73
C SER A 169 6.36 5.28 7.26
N ALA A 170 6.01 5.26 5.97
CA ALA A 170 5.06 4.30 5.41
C ALA A 170 5.56 2.86 5.52
N ALA A 171 6.85 2.63 5.23
CA ALA A 171 7.45 1.31 5.39
C ALA A 171 7.42 0.83 6.85
N GLN A 172 7.60 1.73 7.82
CA GLN A 172 7.50 1.40 9.25
C GLN A 172 6.07 1.01 9.65
N MET A 173 5.04 1.68 9.12
CA MET A 173 3.64 1.28 9.36
C MET A 173 3.35 -0.14 8.87
N ILE A 174 3.93 -0.53 7.72
CA ILE A 174 3.84 -1.89 7.20
C ILE A 174 4.53 -2.88 8.15
N VAL A 175 5.76 -2.59 8.59
CA VAL A 175 6.52 -3.43 9.54
C VAL A 175 5.73 -3.64 10.83
N ASP A 176 5.27 -2.55 11.46
CA ASP A 176 4.58 -2.60 12.74
C ASP A 176 3.30 -3.42 12.65
N LYS A 177 2.49 -3.20 11.60
CA LYS A 177 1.24 -3.95 11.42
C LYS A 177 1.47 -5.41 11.05
N ARG A 178 2.57 -5.74 10.38
CA ARG A 178 2.97 -7.15 10.18
C ARG A 178 3.35 -7.82 11.48
N ASN A 179 4.04 -7.11 12.37
CA ASN A 179 4.36 -7.61 13.71
C ASN A 179 3.09 -7.82 14.56
N ASP A 180 2.04 -7.02 14.33
CA ASP A 180 0.70 -7.24 14.89
C ASP A 180 -0.05 -8.43 14.23
N GLY A 181 0.54 -9.05 13.20
CA GLY A 181 -0.04 -10.16 12.45
C GLY A 181 -0.96 -9.74 11.30
N CYS A 182 -1.07 -8.47 10.92
CA CYS A 182 -1.85 -8.08 9.73
C CYS A 182 -1.24 -8.68 8.45
N VAL A 183 -2.11 -9.12 7.53
CA VAL A 183 -1.68 -9.64 6.22
C VAL A 183 -1.51 -8.48 5.25
N VAL A 184 -0.40 -7.77 5.40
CA VAL A 184 -0.01 -6.64 4.54
C VAL A 184 1.35 -6.88 3.89
N PHE A 185 1.44 -6.44 2.63
CA PHE A 185 2.61 -6.47 1.79
C PHE A 185 2.98 -5.05 1.36
N GLY A 186 4.26 -4.83 1.05
CA GLY A 186 4.77 -3.54 0.57
C GLY A 186 5.57 -3.68 -0.71
N GLN A 187 5.32 -2.77 -1.66
CA GLN A 187 6.03 -2.66 -2.94
C GLN A 187 6.78 -1.33 -3.05
N PRO A 188 8.08 -1.26 -2.72
CA PRO A 188 8.91 -0.14 -3.14
C PRO A 188 9.11 -0.13 -4.66
N THR A 189 9.54 1.02 -5.19
CA THR A 189 9.80 1.20 -6.62
C THR A 189 11.30 1.23 -6.91
N ALA A 190 11.68 0.99 -8.16
CA ALA A 190 13.05 1.25 -8.62
C ALA A 190 13.50 2.68 -8.26
N ALA A 191 12.60 3.67 -8.35
CA ALA A 191 12.90 5.06 -8.02
C ALA A 191 13.21 5.23 -6.53
N SER A 192 12.34 4.74 -5.63
CA SER A 192 12.55 4.87 -4.17
C SER A 192 13.72 4.04 -3.65
N LEU A 193 14.19 3.03 -4.39
CA LEU A 193 15.36 2.21 -4.05
C LEU A 193 16.67 2.73 -4.66
N GLY A 194 16.60 3.53 -5.73
CA GLY A 194 17.76 3.92 -6.52
C GLY A 194 18.18 5.37 -6.38
N THR A 195 17.26 6.26 -6.05
CA THR A 195 17.48 7.72 -5.96
C THR A 195 16.61 8.36 -4.87
N ASP A 196 16.78 9.66 -4.64
CA ASP A 196 16.12 10.42 -3.57
C ASP A 196 15.55 11.77 -4.07
N GLY A 197 14.84 12.45 -3.17
CA GLY A 197 14.14 13.71 -3.43
C GLY A 197 15.04 14.95 -3.48
N SER A 198 16.36 14.84 -3.27
CA SER A 198 17.26 16.00 -3.42
C SER A 198 17.20 16.62 -4.81
N HIS A 199 16.82 15.82 -5.81
CA HIS A 199 16.64 16.25 -7.20
C HIS A 199 15.55 17.29 -7.41
N TYR A 200 14.54 17.38 -6.54
CA TYR A 200 13.50 18.42 -6.63
C TYR A 200 14.05 19.83 -6.41
N PHE A 201 15.19 19.97 -5.74
CA PHE A 201 15.83 21.24 -5.43
C PHE A 201 16.90 21.64 -6.46
N ASN A 202 17.00 20.90 -7.57
CA ASN A 202 17.94 21.23 -8.64
C ASN A 202 17.59 22.56 -9.29
N LYS A 203 18.61 23.40 -9.56
CA LYS A 203 18.41 24.70 -10.23
C LYS A 203 17.89 24.59 -11.66
N CYS A 204 18.14 23.48 -12.33
CA CYS A 204 17.53 23.17 -13.62
C CYS A 204 16.10 22.67 -13.40
N TRP A 205 15.11 23.50 -13.76
CA TRP A 205 13.70 23.15 -13.64
C TRP A 205 13.37 21.80 -14.30
N SER A 206 13.87 21.55 -15.51
CA SER A 206 13.62 20.29 -16.22
C SER A 206 14.18 19.08 -15.48
N HIS A 207 15.35 19.20 -14.84
CA HIS A 207 15.89 18.14 -14.00
C HIS A 207 14.96 17.83 -12.84
N ALA A 208 14.53 18.86 -12.10
CA ALA A 208 13.64 18.70 -10.96
C ALA A 208 12.27 18.14 -11.37
N ALA A 209 11.66 18.67 -12.44
CA ALA A 209 10.37 18.22 -12.97
C ALA A 209 10.40 16.76 -13.44
N ASN A 210 11.53 16.29 -13.98
CA ASN A 210 11.71 14.91 -14.43
C ASN A 210 11.70 13.87 -13.30
N HIS A 211 11.83 14.31 -12.04
CA HIS A 211 11.73 13.45 -10.86
C HIS A 211 10.33 13.48 -10.21
N VAL A 212 9.39 14.28 -10.73
CA VAL A 212 8.03 14.39 -10.17
C VAL A 212 7.24 13.10 -10.34
N THR A 213 6.82 12.53 -9.20
CA THR A 213 6.03 11.31 -9.04
C THR A 213 5.15 11.43 -7.79
N SER A 214 4.16 10.55 -7.63
CA SER A 214 3.29 10.44 -6.44
C SER A 214 3.39 9.02 -5.87
N PRO A 215 3.56 8.84 -4.55
CA PRO A 215 4.15 9.80 -3.62
C PRO A 215 5.52 10.30 -4.11
N PRO A 216 6.01 11.46 -3.65
CA PRO A 216 7.28 12.01 -4.11
C PRO A 216 8.46 11.15 -3.63
N LEU A 217 9.60 11.27 -4.31
CA LEU A 217 10.86 10.76 -3.76
C LEU A 217 11.18 11.50 -2.45
N ASN A 218 11.46 10.74 -1.39
CA ASN A 218 11.74 11.35 -0.09
C ASN A 218 13.09 12.12 -0.13
N PRO A 219 13.15 13.38 0.34
CA PRO A 219 14.38 14.18 0.32
C PRO A 219 15.47 13.70 1.29
N ASP A 220 15.15 12.84 2.26
CA ASP A 220 16.15 12.18 3.11
C ASP A 220 16.95 11.17 2.27
N PRO A 221 18.26 11.40 2.07
CA PRO A 221 19.11 10.57 1.21
C PRO A 221 19.33 9.16 1.76
N THR A 222 18.96 8.90 3.01
CA THR A 222 19.07 7.57 3.62
C THR A 222 17.82 6.71 3.40
N THR A 223 16.76 7.26 2.80
CA THR A 223 15.51 6.52 2.49
C THR A 223 15.74 5.32 1.57
N PRO A 224 16.45 5.45 0.42
CA PRO A 224 16.65 4.30 -0.47
C PRO A 224 17.39 3.14 0.20
N GLY A 225 18.41 3.46 1.00
CA GLY A 225 19.16 2.48 1.78
C GLY A 225 18.29 1.73 2.79
N ARG A 226 17.40 2.45 3.50
CA ARG A 226 16.48 1.87 4.49
C ARG A 226 15.40 1.00 3.85
N LEU A 227 14.81 1.45 2.73
CA LEU A 227 13.84 0.65 1.98
C LEU A 227 14.49 -0.63 1.42
N MET A 228 15.76 -0.55 0.99
CA MET A 228 16.52 -1.72 0.56
C MET A 228 16.80 -2.69 1.70
N ASP A 229 17.08 -2.20 2.92
CA ASP A 229 17.24 -3.07 4.10
C ASP A 229 15.94 -3.83 4.40
N LEU A 230 14.81 -3.14 4.38
CA LEU A 230 13.49 -3.74 4.59
C LEU A 230 13.13 -4.75 3.49
N LEU A 231 13.55 -4.49 2.26
CA LEU A 231 13.41 -5.43 1.15
C LEU A 231 14.30 -6.67 1.34
N GLY A 232 15.53 -6.48 1.84
CA GLY A 232 16.48 -7.54 2.14
C GLY A 232 16.04 -8.46 3.26
N CYS A 233 15.54 -7.91 4.37
CA CYS A 233 15.17 -8.69 5.56
C CYS A 233 13.79 -9.36 5.50
N GLY A 234 12.90 -8.97 4.58
CA GLY A 234 11.58 -9.62 4.47
C GLY A 234 10.37 -8.72 4.67
N ASP A 235 10.56 -7.50 5.14
CA ASP A 235 9.47 -6.61 5.53
C ASP A 235 8.79 -5.94 4.33
N LEU A 236 9.56 -5.64 3.29
CA LEU A 236 9.07 -5.31 1.95
C LEU A 236 9.25 -6.53 1.04
N HIS A 237 8.33 -6.72 0.09
CA HIS A 237 8.11 -8.05 -0.49
C HIS A 237 8.44 -8.14 -1.98
N VAL A 238 8.10 -7.10 -2.74
CA VAL A 238 8.16 -7.11 -4.20
C VAL A 238 8.65 -5.75 -4.68
N THR A 239 9.33 -5.72 -5.83
CA THR A 239 9.79 -4.48 -6.46
C THR A 239 8.97 -4.18 -7.71
N GLY A 240 8.42 -2.98 -7.78
CA GLY A 240 7.78 -2.43 -8.97
C GLY A 240 8.64 -1.36 -9.63
N SER A 241 8.24 -0.89 -10.80
CA SER A 241 8.80 0.33 -11.41
C SER A 241 7.86 1.53 -11.33
N GLN A 242 6.54 1.30 -11.25
CA GLN A 242 5.50 2.32 -11.48
C GLN A 242 5.82 3.15 -12.74
N HIS A 243 6.29 2.48 -13.80
CA HIS A 243 6.75 3.12 -15.02
C HIS A 243 5.62 3.89 -15.68
N CYS A 244 5.69 5.22 -15.62
CA CYS A 244 4.73 6.14 -16.19
C CYS A 244 5.50 7.37 -16.65
N THR A 245 5.76 7.49 -17.95
CA THR A 245 6.70 8.49 -18.46
C THR A 245 6.00 9.56 -19.27
N TYR A 246 6.30 10.81 -18.92
CA TYR A 246 5.94 12.03 -19.66
C TYR A 246 7.21 12.73 -20.11
N THR A 247 7.26 13.19 -21.36
CA THR A 247 8.41 13.95 -21.86
C THR A 247 8.59 15.25 -21.07
N THR A 248 9.80 15.83 -21.09
CA THR A 248 10.06 17.14 -20.48
C THR A 248 9.08 18.21 -21.01
N ALA A 249 8.74 18.14 -22.30
CA ALA A 249 7.77 19.06 -22.92
C ALA A 249 6.35 18.88 -22.36
N GLN A 250 5.90 17.63 -22.12
CA GLN A 250 4.61 17.38 -21.46
C GLN A 250 4.63 17.89 -20.01
N ARG A 251 5.76 17.75 -19.31
CA ARG A 251 5.91 18.25 -17.94
C ARG A 251 5.86 19.76 -17.83
N ALA A 252 6.31 20.47 -18.87
CA ALA A 252 6.33 21.93 -18.91
C ALA A 252 4.93 22.57 -18.78
N ALA A 253 3.84 21.79 -18.88
CA ALA A 253 2.49 22.20 -18.50
C ALA A 253 2.41 22.75 -17.07
N GLY A 254 3.27 22.27 -16.15
CA GLY A 254 3.39 22.76 -14.77
C GLY A 254 4.61 23.65 -14.51
N SER A 255 5.17 24.30 -15.54
CA SER A 255 6.36 25.17 -15.39
C SER A 255 6.19 26.32 -14.40
N ASN A 256 4.95 26.81 -14.25
CA ASN A 256 4.59 27.89 -13.31
C ASN A 256 3.65 27.42 -12.20
N ASP A 257 3.40 26.11 -12.10
CA ASP A 257 2.43 25.52 -11.18
C ASP A 257 2.71 24.02 -11.06
N PHE A 258 3.41 23.64 -10.00
CA PHE A 258 3.85 22.26 -9.79
C PHE A 258 2.69 21.25 -9.74
N THR A 259 1.47 21.68 -9.40
CA THR A 259 0.29 20.81 -9.35
C THR A 259 -0.15 20.32 -10.72
N LYS A 260 0.31 20.98 -11.79
CA LYS A 260 0.03 20.63 -13.19
C LYS A 260 1.15 19.81 -13.85
N ILE A 261 2.24 19.52 -13.13
CA ILE A 261 3.27 18.61 -13.62
C ILE A 261 2.68 17.18 -13.56
N PRO A 262 2.62 16.43 -14.67
CA PRO A 262 2.13 15.06 -14.64
C PRO A 262 3.09 14.17 -13.83
N HIS A 263 2.53 13.35 -12.94
CA HIS A 263 3.28 12.49 -12.03
C HIS A 263 3.67 11.16 -12.69
N GLY A 264 4.94 10.78 -12.58
CA GLY A 264 5.43 9.47 -13.00
C GLY A 264 6.90 9.50 -13.38
N VAL A 265 7.59 8.37 -13.39
CA VAL A 265 9.02 8.29 -13.76
C VAL A 265 9.33 7.04 -14.59
N ASN A 266 10.54 6.97 -15.15
CA ASN A 266 11.03 5.75 -15.78
C ASN A 266 11.47 4.71 -14.71
N GLY A 267 11.66 3.46 -15.13
CA GLY A 267 12.10 2.42 -14.19
C GLY A 267 11.86 0.97 -14.64
N VAL A 268 11.05 0.71 -15.67
CA VAL A 268 10.79 -0.67 -16.12
C VAL A 268 12.07 -1.35 -16.62
N GLU A 269 12.93 -0.58 -17.30
CA GLU A 269 14.22 -1.04 -17.79
C GLU A 269 15.26 -1.12 -16.64
N GLU A 270 15.22 -0.17 -15.72
CA GLU A 270 16.28 -0.03 -14.71
C GLU A 270 16.07 -0.86 -13.45
N ARG A 271 14.84 -1.32 -13.18
CA ARG A 271 14.46 -1.98 -11.92
C ARG A 271 15.43 -3.08 -11.48
N MET A 272 15.71 -4.06 -12.33
CA MET A 272 16.59 -5.17 -11.94
C MET A 272 18.04 -4.71 -11.73
N LEU A 273 18.52 -3.77 -12.54
CA LEU A 273 19.87 -3.21 -12.42
C LEU A 273 20.04 -2.46 -11.09
N VAL A 274 19.07 -1.60 -10.75
CA VAL A 274 19.07 -0.80 -9.51
C VAL A 274 19.01 -1.72 -8.29
N VAL A 275 18.09 -2.68 -8.26
CA VAL A 275 17.96 -3.61 -7.11
C VAL A 275 19.21 -4.46 -6.95
N TRP A 276 19.83 -4.90 -8.06
CA TRP A 276 21.08 -5.64 -8.00
C TRP A 276 22.24 -4.80 -7.47
N GLU A 277 22.48 -3.62 -8.05
CA GLU A 277 23.58 -2.72 -7.65
C GLU A 277 23.42 -2.22 -6.21
N LYS A 278 22.22 -1.80 -5.82
CA LYS A 278 21.96 -1.19 -4.50
C LYS A 278 21.67 -2.22 -3.41
N GLY A 279 21.23 -3.43 -3.77
CA GLY A 279 20.90 -4.50 -2.85
C GLY A 279 21.96 -5.60 -2.76
N VAL A 280 22.25 -6.27 -3.88
CA VAL A 280 23.17 -7.42 -3.91
C VAL A 280 24.62 -6.96 -3.78
N MET A 281 25.04 -5.98 -4.60
CA MET A 281 26.44 -5.53 -4.63
C MET A 281 26.86 -4.77 -3.37
N THR A 282 25.91 -4.34 -2.54
CA THR A 282 26.15 -3.69 -1.24
C THR A 282 26.08 -4.67 -0.07
N GLY A 283 25.69 -5.93 -0.30
CA GLY A 283 25.54 -6.95 0.73
C GLY A 283 24.25 -6.85 1.57
N LYS A 284 23.29 -5.99 1.19
CA LYS A 284 21.99 -5.88 1.88
C LYS A 284 21.09 -7.10 1.63
N MET A 285 21.30 -7.80 0.52
CA MET A 285 20.62 -9.06 0.21
C MET A 285 21.49 -9.98 -0.65
N ASP A 286 21.21 -11.27 -0.64
CA ASP A 286 21.86 -12.23 -1.53
C ASP A 286 21.11 -12.36 -2.88
N ALA A 287 21.66 -13.15 -3.80
CA ALA A 287 21.06 -13.39 -5.11
C ALA A 287 19.71 -14.14 -5.02
N CYS A 288 19.50 -14.99 -4.00
CA CYS A 288 18.25 -15.70 -3.81
C CYS A 288 17.12 -14.74 -3.40
N ARG A 289 17.41 -13.79 -2.51
CA ARG A 289 16.50 -12.74 -2.11
C ARG A 289 16.24 -11.77 -3.26
N PHE A 290 17.25 -11.45 -4.08
CA PHE A 290 17.07 -10.70 -5.33
C PHE A 290 16.05 -11.37 -6.25
N VAL A 291 16.17 -12.68 -6.50
CA VAL A 291 15.18 -13.44 -7.29
C VAL A 291 13.78 -13.35 -6.65
N ALA A 292 13.71 -13.50 -5.32
CA ALA A 292 12.45 -13.45 -4.60
C ALA A 292 11.70 -12.12 -4.79
N VAL A 293 12.38 -10.99 -4.59
CA VAL A 293 11.77 -9.66 -4.63
C VAL A 293 11.58 -9.09 -6.04
N THR A 294 12.22 -9.69 -7.04
CA THR A 294 12.10 -9.23 -8.44
C THR A 294 11.17 -10.11 -9.29
N SER A 295 10.85 -11.33 -8.84
CA SER A 295 9.99 -12.26 -9.59
C SER A 295 9.13 -13.18 -8.72
N THR A 296 9.73 -14.04 -7.88
CA THR A 296 9.00 -15.14 -7.20
C THR A 296 7.87 -14.63 -6.30
N ASN A 297 8.10 -13.57 -5.52
CA ASN A 297 7.06 -13.03 -4.63
C ASN A 297 5.92 -12.41 -5.42
N ALA A 298 6.20 -11.72 -6.53
CA ALA A 298 5.14 -11.22 -7.42
C ALA A 298 4.31 -12.39 -7.97
N ALA A 299 4.96 -13.45 -8.47
CA ALA A 299 4.25 -14.62 -8.98
C ALA A 299 3.36 -15.29 -7.92
N LYS A 300 3.79 -15.30 -6.65
CA LYS A 300 3.00 -15.81 -5.52
C LYS A 300 1.82 -14.89 -5.19
N LEU A 301 2.04 -13.59 -5.07
CA LEU A 301 0.99 -12.61 -4.74
C LEU A 301 -0.11 -12.60 -5.81
N PHE A 302 0.27 -12.63 -7.09
CA PHE A 302 -0.65 -12.59 -8.22
C PHE A 302 -1.08 -13.98 -8.72
N ASN A 303 -0.80 -15.03 -7.94
CA ASN A 303 -1.27 -16.41 -8.15
C ASN A 303 -0.87 -17.10 -9.47
N ILE A 304 0.35 -16.85 -9.93
CA ILE A 304 0.93 -17.44 -11.15
C ILE A 304 2.24 -18.19 -10.87
N TYR A 305 2.53 -18.48 -9.60
CA TYR A 305 3.64 -19.36 -9.20
C TYR A 305 3.19 -20.83 -9.22
N PRO A 306 4.02 -21.79 -9.69
CA PRO A 306 5.39 -21.63 -10.18
C PRO A 306 5.49 -21.43 -11.70
N LYS A 307 4.37 -21.21 -12.42
CA LYS A 307 4.39 -20.97 -13.87
C LYS A 307 5.36 -19.83 -14.24
N LYS A 308 5.34 -18.75 -13.45
CA LYS A 308 6.33 -17.66 -13.48
C LYS A 308 7.18 -17.64 -12.21
N GLY A 309 8.35 -17.02 -12.28
CA GLY A 309 9.19 -16.70 -11.12
C GLY A 309 9.90 -17.90 -10.48
N ARG A 310 10.07 -19.01 -11.21
CA ARG A 310 10.87 -20.17 -10.80
C ARG A 310 11.48 -20.89 -11.99
N ILE A 311 12.75 -21.29 -11.87
CA ILE A 311 13.39 -22.20 -12.81
C ILE A 311 13.14 -23.64 -12.33
N GLN A 312 12.20 -24.33 -12.96
CA GLN A 312 11.94 -25.75 -12.76
C GLN A 312 11.23 -26.33 -14.00
N ALA A 313 11.22 -27.66 -14.14
CA ALA A 313 10.44 -28.32 -15.17
C ALA A 313 8.94 -27.95 -15.05
N GLY A 314 8.33 -27.60 -16.18
CA GLY A 314 6.92 -27.19 -16.27
C GLY A 314 6.66 -25.69 -16.06
N SER A 315 7.64 -24.91 -15.64
CA SER A 315 7.55 -23.44 -15.62
C SER A 315 7.77 -22.85 -17.01
N ASP A 316 7.24 -21.65 -17.27
CA ASP A 316 7.49 -20.94 -18.52
C ASP A 316 8.99 -20.60 -18.64
N ALA A 317 9.53 -20.70 -19.86
CA ALA A 317 10.93 -20.43 -20.16
C ALA A 317 11.24 -18.92 -20.26
N ASP A 318 10.93 -18.21 -19.18
CA ASP A 318 11.24 -16.80 -18.95
C ASP A 318 12.50 -16.70 -18.08
N ILE A 319 13.65 -16.64 -18.73
CA ILE A 319 14.95 -16.87 -18.08
C ILE A 319 15.89 -15.72 -18.41
N VAL A 320 16.59 -15.22 -17.39
CA VAL A 320 17.65 -14.22 -17.55
C VAL A 320 18.98 -14.86 -17.23
N ILE A 321 19.89 -14.85 -18.20
CA ILE A 321 21.30 -15.16 -17.94
C ILE A 321 21.95 -13.87 -17.47
N TRP A 322 22.27 -13.80 -16.18
CA TRP A 322 22.79 -12.61 -15.53
C TRP A 322 24.30 -12.70 -15.37
N ASP A 323 25.04 -11.74 -15.93
CA ASP A 323 26.48 -11.59 -15.70
C ASP A 323 26.70 -10.59 -14.55
N PRO A 324 27.16 -11.01 -13.36
CA PRO A 324 27.38 -10.13 -12.22
C PRO A 324 28.57 -9.18 -12.39
N LYS A 325 29.43 -9.39 -13.41
CA LYS A 325 30.62 -8.57 -13.68
C LYS A 325 30.41 -7.53 -14.78
N LYS A 326 29.29 -7.61 -15.51
CA LYS A 326 28.95 -6.66 -16.57
C LYS A 326 28.88 -5.24 -16.01
N LEU A 327 29.67 -4.33 -16.57
CA LEU A 327 29.65 -2.91 -16.21
C LEU A 327 28.72 -2.17 -17.16
N THR A 328 27.80 -1.38 -16.63
CA THR A 328 26.90 -0.53 -17.43
C THR A 328 26.69 0.80 -16.74
N THR A 329 26.78 1.89 -17.49
CA THR A 329 26.31 3.20 -17.04
C THR A 329 24.92 3.44 -17.59
N ILE A 330 23.94 3.68 -16.72
CA ILE A 330 22.58 4.01 -17.15
C ILE A 330 22.59 5.37 -17.84
N SER A 331 21.99 5.45 -19.02
CA SER A 331 21.83 6.71 -19.76
C SER A 331 20.58 6.70 -20.62
N LYS A 332 19.90 7.84 -20.69
CA LYS A 332 18.81 8.07 -21.63
C LYS A 332 19.21 7.89 -23.10
N LYS A 333 20.51 8.02 -23.43
CA LYS A 333 20.99 7.80 -24.81
C LYS A 333 20.87 6.34 -25.26
N SER A 334 20.79 5.39 -24.32
CA SER A 334 20.87 3.95 -24.60
C SER A 334 19.69 3.13 -24.08
N HIS A 335 18.71 3.78 -23.42
CA HIS A 335 17.47 3.14 -22.97
C HIS A 335 16.48 2.93 -24.12
N CYS A 336 15.48 2.08 -23.91
CA CYS A 336 14.38 1.80 -24.84
C CYS A 336 13.09 2.55 -24.48
N SER A 337 13.07 3.27 -23.36
CA SER A 337 11.97 4.15 -22.97
C SER A 337 11.77 5.27 -24.01
N THR A 338 10.53 5.77 -24.12
CA THR A 338 10.22 6.96 -24.92
C THR A 338 10.45 8.27 -24.17
N ALA A 339 10.82 8.20 -22.89
CA ALA A 339 11.18 9.36 -22.09
C ALA A 339 12.46 10.03 -22.61
N ASP A 340 12.53 11.35 -22.62
CA ASP A 340 13.71 12.14 -23.00
C ASP A 340 14.68 12.41 -21.83
N PHE A 341 14.53 11.63 -20.75
CA PHE A 341 15.31 11.68 -19.51
C PHE A 341 15.44 10.27 -18.88
N ASN A 342 16.34 10.14 -17.91
CA ASN A 342 16.42 8.97 -17.05
C ASN A 342 16.72 9.43 -15.61
N ILE A 343 15.91 9.05 -14.63
CA ILE A 343 16.15 9.46 -13.22
C ILE A 343 17.39 8.80 -12.59
N PHE A 344 17.96 7.79 -13.28
CA PHE A 344 19.19 7.12 -12.87
C PHE A 344 20.38 7.47 -13.79
N GLU A 345 20.32 8.60 -14.52
CA GLU A 345 21.37 9.03 -15.45
C GLU A 345 22.75 9.03 -14.79
N GLY A 346 23.72 8.38 -15.42
CA GLY A 346 25.10 8.30 -14.94
C GLY A 346 25.35 7.24 -13.85
N MET A 347 24.31 6.54 -13.36
CA MET A 347 24.48 5.49 -12.37
C MET A 347 25.30 4.33 -12.95
N GLN A 348 26.42 4.00 -12.29
CA GLN A 348 27.25 2.86 -12.64
C GLN A 348 26.69 1.59 -11.97
N ILE A 349 26.47 0.56 -12.77
CA ILE A 349 25.91 -0.72 -12.35
C ILE A 349 26.94 -1.82 -12.57
N ARG A 350 27.15 -2.65 -11.54
CA ARG A 350 27.87 -3.93 -11.64
C ARG A 350 26.87 -5.07 -11.65
N GLY A 351 26.71 -5.72 -12.79
CA GLY A 351 25.77 -6.80 -12.99
C GLY A 351 24.67 -6.44 -13.97
N GLY A 352 24.34 -7.36 -14.86
CA GLY A 352 23.26 -7.13 -15.80
C GLY A 352 22.94 -8.36 -16.64
N PRO A 353 21.84 -8.30 -17.41
CA PRO A 353 21.49 -9.41 -18.28
C PRO A 353 22.48 -9.48 -19.44
N GLN A 354 22.97 -10.69 -19.68
CA GLN A 354 23.70 -11.08 -20.88
C GLN A 354 22.74 -11.65 -21.93
N TYR A 355 21.80 -12.49 -21.49
CA TYR A 355 20.73 -13.01 -22.32
C TYR A 355 19.38 -12.91 -21.59
N VAL A 356 18.32 -12.67 -22.34
CA VAL A 356 16.94 -12.74 -21.84
C VAL A 356 16.15 -13.63 -22.77
N LEU A 357 15.49 -14.61 -22.18
CA LEU A 357 14.55 -15.51 -22.82
C LEU A 357 13.16 -15.16 -22.33
N SER A 358 12.21 -15.02 -23.25
CA SER A 358 10.80 -14.77 -22.98
C SER A 358 9.99 -15.78 -23.79
N GLY A 359 9.14 -16.57 -23.14
CA GLY A 359 8.40 -17.65 -23.78
C GLY A 359 9.29 -18.70 -24.46
N GLY A 360 10.53 -18.89 -24.00
CA GLY A 360 11.50 -19.82 -24.61
C GLY A 360 12.26 -19.26 -25.82
N HIS A 361 12.04 -18.01 -26.20
CA HIS A 361 12.76 -17.35 -27.28
C HIS A 361 13.80 -16.36 -26.74
N VAL A 362 15.01 -16.36 -27.31
CA VAL A 362 16.04 -15.37 -26.96
C VAL A 362 15.64 -14.01 -27.52
N VAL A 363 15.15 -13.12 -26.63
CA VAL A 363 14.70 -11.77 -26.97
C VAL A 363 15.78 -10.71 -26.78
N MET A 364 16.82 -11.01 -26.00
CA MET A 364 17.99 -10.15 -25.84
C MET A 364 19.25 -11.00 -25.83
N ASP A 365 20.23 -10.61 -26.64
CA ASP A 365 21.50 -11.31 -26.87
C ASP A 365 22.64 -10.27 -26.86
N ASP A 366 23.37 -10.22 -25.75
CA ASP A 366 24.45 -9.28 -25.45
C ASP A 366 24.19 -7.83 -25.89
N GLY A 367 23.04 -7.30 -25.47
CA GLY A 367 22.63 -5.92 -25.74
C GLY A 367 21.89 -5.72 -27.07
N GLN A 368 21.86 -6.72 -27.95
CA GLN A 368 21.03 -6.74 -29.15
C GLN A 368 19.64 -7.26 -28.82
N LEU A 369 18.62 -6.44 -29.08
CA LEU A 369 17.23 -6.78 -28.79
C LEU A 369 16.55 -7.35 -30.04
N LYS A 370 15.92 -8.52 -29.88
CA LYS A 370 15.28 -9.32 -30.92
C LYS A 370 13.84 -9.62 -30.51
N VAL A 371 13.00 -8.59 -30.48
CA VAL A 371 11.57 -8.70 -30.10
C VAL A 371 10.66 -8.41 -31.29
N SER A 372 9.46 -8.98 -31.26
CA SER A 372 8.39 -8.69 -32.22
C SER A 372 7.17 -8.15 -31.49
N GLN A 373 6.44 -7.23 -32.12
CA GLN A 373 5.18 -6.74 -31.57
C GLN A 373 4.17 -7.88 -31.49
N GLY A 374 3.48 -7.98 -30.35
CA GLY A 374 2.45 -8.99 -30.12
C GLY A 374 2.97 -10.39 -29.81
N SER A 375 4.27 -10.57 -29.53
CA SER A 375 4.81 -11.87 -29.11
C SER A 375 4.46 -12.24 -27.67
N GLY A 376 4.20 -11.22 -26.83
CA GLY A 376 3.76 -11.41 -25.45
C GLY A 376 2.30 -11.86 -25.37
N ARG A 377 1.95 -12.61 -24.34
CA ARG A 377 0.58 -13.12 -24.14
C ARG A 377 -0.02 -12.58 -22.85
N PHE A 378 -1.34 -12.42 -22.86
CA PHE A 378 -2.08 -12.20 -21.63
C PHE A 378 -2.00 -13.43 -20.73
N VAL A 379 -1.64 -13.22 -19.46
CA VAL A 379 -1.59 -14.24 -18.41
C VAL A 379 -2.72 -13.97 -17.43
N ALA A 380 -3.75 -14.82 -17.48
CA ALA A 380 -4.83 -14.80 -16.50
C ALA A 380 -4.25 -15.01 -15.08
N LEU A 381 -4.72 -14.19 -14.15
CA LEU A 381 -4.35 -14.18 -12.74
C LEU A 381 -5.52 -14.77 -11.94
N PRO A 382 -5.47 -16.05 -11.51
CA PRO A 382 -6.58 -16.67 -10.80
C PRO A 382 -6.81 -16.07 -9.41
N PRO A 383 -8.06 -15.98 -8.93
CA PRO A 383 -8.34 -15.51 -7.57
C PRO A 383 -7.87 -16.51 -6.50
N PHE A 384 -7.97 -16.10 -5.23
CA PHE A 384 -7.67 -16.91 -4.05
C PHE A 384 -6.24 -17.44 -4.00
N SER A 385 -5.25 -16.54 -4.16
CA SER A 385 -3.85 -16.94 -3.96
C SER A 385 -3.66 -17.55 -2.57
N PRO A 386 -3.13 -18.78 -2.46
CA PRO A 386 -2.87 -19.39 -1.16
C PRO A 386 -1.82 -18.61 -0.36
N HIS A 387 -0.96 -17.85 -1.04
CA HIS A 387 0.05 -17.02 -0.38
C HIS A 387 -0.51 -15.77 0.31
N THR A 388 -1.71 -15.33 -0.05
CA THR A 388 -2.35 -14.15 0.54
C THR A 388 -3.58 -14.49 1.37
N PHE A 389 -4.34 -15.53 1.01
CA PHE A 389 -5.63 -15.84 1.65
C PHE A 389 -5.60 -16.97 2.68
N SER A 390 -4.68 -17.95 2.59
CA SER A 390 -4.76 -19.15 3.44
C SER A 390 -4.73 -18.84 4.95
N ALA A 391 -3.87 -17.93 5.40
CA ALA A 391 -3.81 -17.55 6.82
C ALA A 391 -5.06 -16.78 7.29
N LEU A 392 -5.72 -16.04 6.40
CA LEU A 392 -6.93 -15.29 6.73
C LEU A 392 -8.12 -16.23 6.91
N PHE A 393 -8.25 -17.26 6.07
CA PHE A 393 -9.31 -18.27 6.24
C PHE A 393 -9.20 -19.01 7.58
N GLU A 394 -7.99 -19.37 8.00
CA GLU A 394 -7.79 -20.00 9.32
C GLU A 394 -8.05 -19.01 10.47
N ARG A 395 -7.66 -17.73 10.33
CA ARG A 395 -7.97 -16.69 11.30
C ARG A 395 -9.47 -16.51 11.50
N GLU A 396 -10.25 -16.54 10.42
CA GLU A 396 -11.71 -16.40 10.49
C GLU A 396 -12.36 -17.61 11.14
N ARG A 397 -11.92 -18.82 10.81
CA ARG A 397 -12.40 -20.05 11.44
C ARG A 397 -12.14 -20.08 12.94
N ALA A 398 -11.03 -19.49 13.39
CA ALA A 398 -10.65 -19.40 14.80
C ALA A 398 -11.28 -18.19 15.53
N SER A 399 -11.96 -17.29 14.82
CA SER A 399 -12.49 -16.05 15.40
C SER A 399 -13.83 -16.27 16.10
N ASP A 400 -13.82 -16.44 17.41
CA ASP A 400 -15.02 -16.62 18.25
C ASP A 400 -15.68 -15.28 18.62
N ARG A 401 -16.17 -14.52 17.62
CA ARG A 401 -17.06 -13.38 17.89
C ARG A 401 -18.45 -13.90 18.22
N LEU A 402 -18.64 -14.27 19.48
CA LEU A 402 -19.88 -14.86 19.95
C LEU A 402 -20.85 -13.79 20.44
N LYS A 403 -22.13 -13.95 20.07
CA LYS A 403 -23.22 -13.23 20.70
C LYS A 403 -23.27 -13.64 22.16
N VAL A 404 -23.23 -12.67 23.07
CA VAL A 404 -23.57 -12.91 24.47
C VAL A 404 -25.09 -12.95 24.57
N ASP A 405 -25.64 -14.12 24.84
CA ASP A 405 -27.06 -14.25 25.14
C ASP A 405 -27.34 -13.63 26.50
N ARG A 406 -28.24 -12.64 26.50
CA ARG A 406 -28.72 -11.94 27.70
C ARG A 406 -30.23 -12.05 27.73
N ASP A 407 -30.77 -12.04 28.94
CA ASP A 407 -32.21 -11.86 29.13
C ASP A 407 -32.66 -10.50 28.57
N GLY A 408 -33.95 -10.40 28.25
CA GLY A 408 -34.54 -9.13 27.83
C GLY A 408 -34.37 -8.06 28.91
N TYR A 409 -34.03 -6.83 28.52
CA TYR A 409 -33.98 -5.73 29.46
C TYR A 409 -35.40 -5.36 29.90
N GLU A 410 -35.74 -5.62 31.16
CA GLU A 410 -37.06 -5.33 31.76
C GLU A 410 -37.09 -4.02 32.57
N GLY A 411 -35.97 -3.31 32.65
CA GLY A 411 -35.89 -2.05 33.38
C GLY A 411 -36.60 -0.89 32.65
N PRO A 412 -36.82 0.25 33.33
CA PRO A 412 -37.37 1.44 32.69
C PRO A 412 -36.45 1.94 31.57
N VAL A 413 -37.03 2.38 30.46
CA VAL A 413 -36.32 3.12 29.39
C VAL A 413 -36.73 4.58 29.54
N GLY A 414 -35.78 5.46 29.81
CA GLY A 414 -36.06 6.90 29.91
C GLY A 414 -36.39 7.48 28.54
N ASP A 415 -37.21 8.54 28.52
CA ASP A 415 -37.41 9.35 27.33
C ASP A 415 -36.07 9.96 26.90
N MET A 416 -35.46 9.38 25.86
CA MET A 416 -34.33 10.02 25.21
C MET A 416 -34.87 11.30 24.55
N LEU A 417 -34.34 12.45 24.97
CA LEU A 417 -34.56 13.73 24.28
C LEU A 417 -33.94 13.64 22.88
N ASN A 418 -34.64 13.02 21.94
CA ASN A 418 -34.25 13.03 20.53
C ASN A 418 -35.10 14.06 19.80
N GLY A 419 -34.51 15.24 19.59
CA GLY A 419 -34.74 15.94 18.34
C GLY A 419 -34.17 15.09 17.21
N GLY A 420 -35.05 14.57 16.35
CA GLY A 420 -34.65 13.83 15.14
C GLY A 420 -35.65 12.75 14.71
N ASP A 421 -36.73 13.19 14.07
CA ASP A 421 -37.68 12.47 13.21
C ASP A 421 -38.15 11.05 13.59
N ALA A 422 -39.23 11.04 14.38
CA ALA A 422 -40.17 9.93 14.42
C ALA A 422 -41.04 9.90 13.15
N SER A 423 -40.67 9.07 12.18
CA SER A 423 -41.58 8.63 11.11
C SER A 423 -41.71 7.12 11.07
N THR A 424 -42.24 6.52 12.14
CA THR A 424 -42.96 5.24 12.01
C THR A 424 -44.01 5.09 13.12
N PRO A 425 -45.32 5.02 12.79
CA PRO A 425 -46.37 4.92 13.78
C PRO A 425 -46.72 3.45 14.05
N TYR A 426 -46.38 2.93 15.23
CA TYR A 426 -47.03 1.73 15.74
C TYR A 426 -48.25 2.13 16.57
N LYS A 427 -49.41 2.15 15.90
CA LYS A 427 -50.72 2.09 16.57
C LYS A 427 -50.89 0.70 17.17
N ASN A 428 -51.24 0.65 18.45
CA ASN A 428 -52.21 -0.33 18.96
C ASN A 428 -52.96 0.24 20.16
N GLN A 429 -54.29 0.14 20.07
CA GLN A 429 -55.33 0.58 21.01
C GLN A 429 -55.22 -0.22 22.33
N THR A 430 -55.52 0.29 23.52
CA THR A 430 -56.88 0.47 24.08
C THR A 430 -56.78 1.06 25.52
N THR A 431 -57.67 2.02 25.82
CA THR A 431 -58.19 2.64 27.08
C THR A 431 -57.84 2.08 28.49
N PRO A 432 -57.97 2.83 29.63
CA PRO A 432 -58.54 4.18 29.81
C PRO A 432 -57.76 5.17 30.72
N LEU A 433 -58.17 6.46 30.66
CA LEU A 433 -57.79 7.52 31.59
C LEU A 433 -58.12 7.14 33.05
N ARG A 434 -57.19 7.47 33.97
CA ARG A 434 -57.49 7.65 35.40
C ARG A 434 -56.99 9.00 35.89
N SER A 435 -57.88 9.64 36.63
CA SER A 435 -57.85 10.98 37.22
C SER A 435 -57.14 11.04 38.57
N HIS A 436 -56.51 12.20 38.81
CA HIS A 436 -56.36 12.96 40.06
C HIS A 436 -55.74 12.35 41.33
N ASP A 437 -54.79 13.15 41.86
CA ASP A 437 -54.35 13.36 43.25
C ASP A 437 -53.60 12.19 43.93
N SER A 438 -52.57 12.38 44.78
CA SER A 438 -52.23 13.50 45.66
C SER A 438 -50.71 13.52 46.03
N PRO A 439 -50.21 14.22 47.08
CA PRO A 439 -48.95 14.96 47.07
C PRO A 439 -47.81 14.24 47.83
N HIS A 440 -46.55 14.64 47.64
CA HIS A 440 -45.54 14.81 48.71
C HIS A 440 -44.17 15.16 48.11
N SER A 441 -43.46 16.00 48.85
CA SER A 441 -42.21 16.70 48.53
C SER A 441 -40.95 15.81 48.67
N PRO A 442 -39.75 16.30 48.28
CA PRO A 442 -38.57 15.48 48.01
C PRO A 442 -37.59 15.39 49.20
N SER A 443 -37.02 14.21 49.39
CA SER A 443 -35.78 13.94 50.14
C SER A 443 -35.22 12.65 49.54
N GLU A 444 -34.02 12.55 48.99
CA GLU A 444 -32.73 12.95 49.56
C GLU A 444 -31.72 13.32 48.46
N PHE A 445 -30.96 14.39 48.69
CA PHE A 445 -29.81 14.83 47.90
C PHE A 445 -28.68 13.78 47.96
N HIS A 446 -27.92 13.52 46.90
CA HIS A 446 -26.75 14.35 46.56
C HIS A 446 -26.57 14.57 45.05
N THR A 447 -27.10 15.67 44.55
CA THR A 447 -26.61 16.35 43.35
C THR A 447 -25.63 17.44 43.78
N ARG A 448 -24.34 17.31 43.43
CA ARG A 448 -23.38 18.43 43.51
C ARG A 448 -23.25 19.07 42.13
N GLY A 449 -23.52 20.38 42.07
CA GLY A 449 -23.30 21.18 40.87
C GLY A 449 -21.81 21.51 40.63
N PRO A 450 -21.45 21.89 39.39
CA PRO A 450 -20.07 22.21 39.02
C PRO A 450 -19.59 23.50 39.71
N THR A 451 -18.30 23.58 40.05
CA THR A 451 -17.69 24.80 40.57
C THR A 451 -17.46 25.83 39.46
N ARG A 452 -17.33 27.11 39.86
CA ARG A 452 -17.31 28.32 39.01
C ARG A 452 -16.19 28.42 37.95
N SER A 453 -15.32 27.41 37.82
CA SER A 453 -14.23 27.37 36.82
C SER A 453 -14.21 26.13 35.91
N GLY A 454 -15.25 25.28 35.94
CA GLY A 454 -15.54 24.35 34.82
C GLY A 454 -14.53 23.23 34.51
N GLY A 455 -13.57 22.92 35.39
CA GLY A 455 -12.62 21.79 35.22
C GLY A 455 -12.67 20.79 36.37
N ARG A 456 -12.50 19.49 36.09
CA ARG A 456 -12.33 18.44 37.13
C ARG A 456 -10.93 18.56 37.75
N ASN A 457 -10.85 18.56 39.08
CA ASN A 457 -9.58 18.48 39.80
C ASN A 457 -9.06 17.04 39.76
N LEU A 458 -7.97 16.79 39.02
CA LEU A 458 -7.37 15.45 38.84
C LEU A 458 -6.46 15.03 40.01
N GLN A 459 -6.30 15.85 41.05
CA GLN A 459 -5.48 15.56 42.23
C GLN A 459 -6.30 15.09 43.46
N ASP A 460 -7.64 15.14 43.39
CA ASP A 460 -8.50 14.62 44.46
C ASP A 460 -8.86 13.15 44.20
N SER A 461 -7.92 12.26 44.50
CA SER A 461 -8.14 10.82 44.55
C SER A 461 -8.98 10.46 45.79
N SER A 462 -10.09 9.74 45.61
CA SER A 462 -10.89 9.19 46.72
C SER A 462 -10.29 7.90 47.34
N PHE A 463 -9.00 7.65 47.12
CA PHE A 463 -8.31 6.48 47.66
C PHE A 463 -7.86 6.77 49.10
N SER A 464 -8.72 6.44 50.07
CA SER A 464 -8.32 6.37 51.48
C SER A 464 -7.93 4.94 51.83
N LEU A 465 -6.69 4.73 52.29
CA LEU A 465 -6.20 3.45 52.84
C LEU A 465 -6.52 3.29 54.34
N SER A 466 -7.55 3.97 54.84
CA SER A 466 -7.99 3.82 56.24
C SER A 466 -9.15 2.83 56.33
N GLY A 467 -8.84 1.53 56.29
CA GLY A 467 -9.78 0.43 56.50
C GLY A 467 -9.06 -0.91 56.50
N ALA A 468 -9.52 -1.86 57.32
CA ALA A 468 -8.95 -3.20 57.39
C ALA A 468 -8.97 -3.86 56.00
N GLN A 469 -7.83 -4.40 55.59
CA GLN A 469 -7.66 -5.11 54.33
C GLN A 469 -7.96 -6.60 54.49
N ILE A 470 -8.40 -7.24 53.40
CA ILE A 470 -8.92 -8.61 53.41
C ILE A 470 -7.88 -9.66 53.83
N ASP A 471 -6.60 -9.29 53.84
CA ASP A 471 -5.44 -10.11 54.15
C ASP A 471 -4.68 -9.68 55.41
N ASP A 472 -5.19 -8.72 56.19
CA ASP A 472 -4.59 -8.29 57.48
C ASP A 472 -4.48 -9.43 58.51
N SER A 473 -5.21 -10.53 58.30
CA SER A 473 -5.17 -11.73 59.13
C SER A 473 -4.17 -12.79 58.66
N GLN A 474 -3.47 -12.57 57.54
CA GLN A 474 -2.48 -13.51 57.02
C GLN A 474 -1.08 -13.19 57.53
N GLY A 475 -0.44 -14.17 58.18
CA GLY A 475 0.94 -14.06 58.66
C GLY A 475 1.92 -13.76 57.51
N THR A 476 2.90 -12.90 57.78
CA THR A 476 3.93 -12.46 56.83
C THR A 476 4.69 -13.64 56.23
N ARG A 477 4.64 -13.79 54.90
CA ARG A 477 5.51 -14.75 54.17
C ARG A 477 6.95 -14.25 54.21
N SER A 478 7.88 -15.10 54.64
CA SER A 478 9.32 -14.83 54.57
C SER A 478 9.80 -14.79 53.11
N GLY A 479 10.05 -13.60 52.58
CA GLY A 479 10.64 -13.40 51.26
C GLY A 479 12.18 -13.50 51.30
N ILE A 480 12.76 -14.29 50.40
CA ILE A 480 14.20 -14.39 50.20
C ILE A 480 14.70 -13.10 49.52
N ARG A 481 15.62 -12.39 50.17
CA ARG A 481 16.34 -11.24 49.57
C ARG A 481 17.39 -11.78 48.60
N VAL A 482 17.13 -11.70 47.30
CA VAL A 482 18.16 -11.93 46.27
C VAL A 482 18.97 -10.65 46.11
N HIS A 483 20.15 -10.59 46.73
CA HIS A 483 21.17 -9.59 46.44
C HIS A 483 21.98 -10.05 45.23
N ASN A 484 21.53 -9.73 44.01
CA ASN A 484 22.40 -9.45 42.86
C ASN A 484 21.57 -8.94 41.67
N PRO A 485 22.00 -7.87 40.97
CA PRO A 485 21.35 -7.40 39.74
C PRO A 485 21.60 -8.36 38.55
N PRO A 486 20.68 -8.43 37.56
CA PRO A 486 20.85 -9.26 36.38
C PRO A 486 21.88 -8.63 35.44
N GLY A 487 23.12 -9.07 35.58
CA GLY A 487 24.25 -8.60 34.78
C GLY A 487 25.39 -9.61 34.89
N GLY A 488 25.28 -10.70 34.14
CA GLY A 488 26.29 -11.75 34.08
C GLY A 488 27.65 -11.20 33.67
N ARG A 489 28.68 -11.59 34.42
CA ARG A 489 30.09 -11.30 34.18
C ARG A 489 30.52 -11.75 32.79
N SER A 490 31.19 -10.86 32.08
CA SER A 490 32.05 -11.14 30.94
C SER A 490 33.29 -11.92 31.39
N SER A 491 33.52 -13.07 30.77
CA SER A 491 34.82 -13.75 30.75
C SER A 491 35.12 -14.13 29.31
N GLY A 492 36.15 -13.51 28.74
CA GLY A 492 36.64 -13.83 27.40
C GLY A 492 37.48 -15.11 27.35
N ILE A 493 38.01 -15.34 26.15
CA ILE A 493 38.88 -16.43 25.66
C ILE A 493 38.04 -17.69 25.36
N TRP A 494 37.85 -18.16 24.12
CA TRP A 494 38.79 -18.41 23.01
C TRP A 494 38.19 -18.10 21.64
#